data_AF-A0A4Q3V0Q4-F1
#
_entry.id   AF-A0A4Q3V0Q4-F1
#
_cell.length_a   1.000
_cell.length_b   1.000
_cell.length_c   1.000
_cell.angle_alpha   90.00
_cell.angle_beta   90.00
_cell.angle_gamma   90.00
#
_symmetry.space_group_name_H-M   'P 1'
#
loop_
_entity.id
_entity.type
_entity.pdbx_description
1 polymer ?
#
loop_
_entity_poly.entity_id
_entity_poly.type
_entity_poly.pdbx_seq_one_letter_code
_entity_poly.pdbx_strand_id
1 'polypeptide(L)'
;EEYGPSLLRADASGLVSERWVVAGAERAMQHAGIKVRGVLPELAAQRRMNRGIEALCASPDGSWLYLGLQSGPPGIDPGATPIWKLNAASGELAGQWAYPFDAPESFLRDAARRKVGPGDPKICEFAWVGKDRLLVLERIAHSTKLYLTHLSRLPEKRLLMSSDDHADIGPDMEGMTLLSPLKSCSCRTTTSALRAPKQSSGASRLMSRC
;
A
#
# COMPACT_ATOMS: atom_id res chain seq x y z
N GLU A 1 0.95 5.19 -16.93
CA GLU A 1 0.85 3.89 -17.64
C GLU A 1 1.09 3.99 -19.14
N GLU A 2 0.64 5.06 -19.80
CA GLU A 2 0.71 5.21 -21.27
C GLU A 2 2.12 5.58 -21.78
N TYR A 3 2.84 6.48 -21.09
CA TYR A 3 4.08 7.11 -21.59
C TYR A 3 5.40 6.46 -21.15
N GLY A 4 5.36 5.24 -20.63
CA GLY A 4 6.54 4.49 -20.14
C GLY A 4 6.65 4.43 -18.61
N PRO A 5 7.38 3.44 -18.06
CA PRO A 5 7.55 3.31 -16.61
C PRO A 5 8.43 4.45 -16.06
N SER A 6 7.90 5.22 -15.12
CA SER A 6 8.68 6.22 -14.38
C SER A 6 8.06 6.51 -13.03
N LEU A 7 8.89 6.87 -12.05
CA LEU A 7 8.49 7.32 -10.71
C LEU A 7 8.99 8.74 -10.48
N LEU A 8 8.18 9.56 -9.80
CA LEU A 8 8.61 10.88 -9.32
C LEU A 8 8.96 10.78 -7.84
N ARG A 9 10.07 11.39 -7.46
CA ARG A 9 10.47 11.54 -6.06
C ARG A 9 10.10 12.93 -5.58
N ALA A 10 9.15 12.98 -4.65
CA ALA A 10 8.76 14.19 -3.96
C ALA A 10 9.15 14.12 -2.47
N ASP A 11 9.46 15.26 -1.86
CA ASP A 11 9.64 15.35 -0.41
C ASP A 11 8.37 15.85 0.31
N ALA A 12 8.44 15.97 1.64
CA ALA A 12 7.32 16.40 2.47
C ALA A 12 6.92 17.88 2.26
N SER A 13 7.75 18.69 1.60
CA SER A 13 7.38 20.05 1.18
C SER A 13 6.63 20.07 -0.15
N GLY A 14 6.52 18.93 -0.83
CA GLY A 14 5.94 18.80 -2.16
C GLY A 14 6.93 19.07 -3.29
N LEU A 15 8.23 19.24 -3.01
CA LEU A 15 9.24 19.43 -4.04
C LEU A 15 9.53 18.12 -4.77
N VAL A 16 9.25 18.10 -6.07
CA VAL A 16 9.65 17.00 -6.97
C VAL A 16 11.07 17.25 -7.45
N SER A 17 12.01 16.43 -6.98
CA SER A 17 13.46 16.63 -7.23
C SER A 17 14.05 15.65 -8.24
N GLU A 18 13.51 14.43 -8.32
CA GLU A 18 14.00 13.41 -9.23
C GLU A 18 12.87 12.71 -9.99
N ARG A 19 13.17 12.28 -11.22
CA ARG A 19 12.37 11.33 -11.98
C ARG A 19 13.20 10.08 -12.23
N TRP A 20 12.73 8.96 -11.70
CA TRP A 20 13.35 7.66 -11.93
C TRP A 20 12.69 7.00 -13.13
N VAL A 21 13.51 6.54 -14.06
CA VAL A 21 13.10 5.93 -15.32
C VAL A 21 13.83 4.61 -15.51
N VAL A 22 13.43 3.83 -16.50
CA VAL A 22 14.22 2.66 -16.91
C VAL A 22 15.58 3.12 -17.44
N ALA A 23 16.65 2.40 -17.08
CA ALA A 23 18.00 2.68 -17.57
C ALA A 23 18.02 2.81 -19.11
N GLY A 24 18.65 3.87 -19.62
CA GLY A 24 18.70 4.22 -21.04
C GLY A 24 17.59 5.16 -21.51
N ALA A 25 16.52 5.36 -20.72
CA ALA A 25 15.42 6.28 -21.07
C ALA A 25 15.65 7.74 -20.64
N GLU A 26 16.76 8.05 -19.95
CA GLU A 26 16.98 9.34 -19.30
C GLU A 26 16.94 10.49 -20.29
N ARG A 27 17.62 10.35 -21.42
CA ARG A 27 17.69 11.39 -22.46
C ARG A 27 16.31 11.71 -23.04
N ALA A 28 15.49 10.68 -23.27
CA ALA A 28 14.15 10.85 -23.83
C ALA A 28 13.16 11.47 -22.84
N MET A 29 13.44 11.36 -21.53
CA MET A 29 12.55 11.81 -20.46
C MET A 29 13.07 13.05 -19.71
N GLN A 30 14.05 13.76 -20.27
CA GLN A 30 14.64 14.97 -19.68
C GLN A 30 13.58 16.07 -19.46
N HIS A 31 13.72 16.78 -18.34
CA HIS A 31 12.92 17.96 -18.02
C HIS A 31 13.76 18.96 -17.25
N ALA A 32 13.52 20.26 -17.46
CA ALA A 32 14.22 21.30 -16.72
C ALA A 32 13.85 21.25 -15.22
N GLY A 33 14.83 21.41 -14.34
CA GLY A 33 14.58 21.47 -12.89
C GLY A 33 14.35 20.14 -12.18
N ILE A 34 14.31 19.01 -12.89
CA ILE A 34 14.18 17.67 -12.30
C ILE A 34 15.34 16.79 -12.76
N LYS A 35 16.03 16.16 -11.81
CA LYS A 35 17.11 15.22 -12.12
C LYS A 35 16.53 13.89 -12.59
N VAL A 36 16.82 13.49 -13.83
CA VAL A 36 16.38 12.20 -14.37
C VAL A 36 17.44 11.13 -14.13
N ARG A 37 17.04 9.96 -13.60
CA ARG A 37 17.95 8.85 -13.27
C ARG A 37 17.41 7.53 -13.80
N GLY A 38 18.21 6.78 -14.55
CA GLY A 38 17.87 5.44 -15.01
C GLY A 38 18.16 4.38 -13.96
N VAL A 39 17.26 4.25 -12.98
CA VAL A 39 17.41 3.31 -11.86
C VAL A 39 16.32 2.25 -11.80
N LEU A 40 15.26 2.38 -12.61
CA LEU A 40 14.21 1.37 -12.65
C LEU A 40 14.68 0.12 -13.41
N PRO A 41 14.25 -1.08 -13.00
CA PRO A 41 14.60 -2.32 -13.68
C PRO A 41 14.23 -2.33 -15.16
N GLU A 42 15.12 -2.83 -16.01
CA GLU A 42 14.92 -2.92 -17.47
C GLU A 42 13.65 -3.69 -17.85
N LEU A 43 13.31 -4.72 -17.07
CA LEU A 43 12.10 -5.52 -17.28
C LEU A 43 10.82 -4.67 -17.26
N ALA A 44 10.81 -3.53 -16.57
CA ALA A 44 9.66 -2.61 -16.59
C ALA A 44 9.39 -2.04 -17.99
N ALA A 45 10.41 -1.86 -18.84
CA ALA A 45 10.22 -1.38 -20.22
C ALA A 45 9.54 -2.41 -21.13
N GLN A 46 9.54 -3.69 -20.74
CA GLN A 46 8.94 -4.78 -21.52
C GLN A 46 7.46 -4.97 -21.20
N ARG A 47 6.88 -4.14 -20.35
CA ARG A 47 5.46 -4.21 -19.97
C ARG A 47 4.54 -4.22 -21.18
N ARG A 48 3.34 -4.77 -20.99
CA ARG A 48 2.26 -4.58 -21.96
C ARG A 48 1.81 -3.11 -21.97
N MET A 49 1.29 -2.67 -23.12
CA MET A 49 0.61 -1.38 -23.20
C MET A 49 -0.57 -1.40 -22.22
N ASN A 50 -0.75 -0.29 -21.49
CA ASN A 50 -1.73 -0.19 -20.41
C ASN A 50 -1.62 -1.34 -19.38
N ARG A 51 -0.38 -1.72 -19.01
CA ARG A 51 -0.04 -2.56 -17.84
C ARG A 51 1.25 -2.07 -17.15
N GLY A 52 1.22 -0.86 -16.60
CA GLY A 52 2.39 -0.16 -16.03
C GLY A 52 2.83 -0.63 -14.65
N ILE A 53 3.72 0.17 -14.03
CA ILE A 53 3.90 0.12 -12.56
C ILE A 53 2.59 0.61 -11.97
N GLU A 54 1.92 -0.25 -11.21
CA GLU A 54 0.58 0.00 -10.69
C GLU A 54 0.57 0.04 -9.17
N ALA A 55 1.30 -0.88 -8.53
CA ALA A 55 1.40 -0.93 -7.08
C ALA A 55 2.73 -0.34 -6.61
N LEU A 56 2.66 0.53 -5.60
CA LEU A 56 3.80 1.26 -5.07
C LEU A 56 3.61 1.51 -3.56
N CYS A 57 4.55 1.07 -2.73
CA CYS A 57 4.55 1.44 -1.32
C CYS A 57 5.96 1.62 -0.76
N ALA A 58 6.11 2.46 0.26
CA ALA A 58 7.37 2.63 0.99
C ALA A 58 7.34 1.95 2.36
N SER A 59 8.51 1.60 2.89
CA SER A 59 8.63 1.27 4.31
C SER A 59 8.39 2.53 5.18
N PRO A 60 7.89 2.40 6.42
CA PRO A 60 7.57 3.54 7.27
C PRO A 60 8.76 4.46 7.59
N ASP A 61 9.97 3.89 7.59
CA ASP A 61 11.24 4.61 7.81
C ASP A 61 11.80 5.25 6.52
N GLY A 62 11.11 5.11 5.39
CA GLY A 62 11.54 5.64 4.10
C GLY A 62 12.80 5.01 3.54
N SER A 63 13.25 3.85 4.05
CA SER A 63 14.46 3.17 3.57
C SER A 63 14.24 2.34 2.31
N TRP A 64 13.03 1.80 2.13
CA TRP A 64 12.72 0.86 1.05
C TRP A 64 11.49 1.28 0.27
N LEU A 65 11.54 1.10 -1.04
CA LEU A 65 10.43 1.24 -1.96
C LEU A 65 10.11 -0.13 -2.57
N TYR A 66 8.84 -0.49 -2.64
CA TYR A 66 8.35 -1.69 -3.32
C TYR A 66 7.47 -1.27 -4.48
N LEU A 67 7.70 -1.84 -5.65
CA LEU A 67 6.94 -1.57 -6.87
C LEU A 67 6.61 -2.86 -7.61
N GLY A 68 5.42 -2.90 -8.21
CA GLY A 68 4.94 -4.03 -8.99
C GLY A 68 4.36 -3.59 -10.32
N LEU A 69 4.60 -4.36 -11.37
CA LEU A 69 3.83 -4.20 -12.60
C LEU A 69 2.42 -4.72 -12.41
N GLN A 70 1.44 -4.09 -13.07
CA GLN A 70 0.04 -4.52 -13.06
C GLN A 70 -0.09 -5.99 -13.45
N SER A 71 0.65 -6.42 -14.47
CA SER A 71 0.72 -7.81 -14.94
C SER A 71 2.12 -8.13 -15.51
N GLY A 72 2.45 -9.41 -15.66
CA GLY A 72 3.70 -9.83 -16.28
C GLY A 72 3.89 -9.30 -17.72
N PRO A 73 5.12 -8.91 -18.10
CA PRO A 73 5.46 -8.60 -19.49
C PRO A 73 5.30 -9.82 -20.42
N PRO A 74 5.25 -9.64 -21.75
CA PRO A 74 5.28 -10.76 -22.70
C PRO A 74 6.55 -11.61 -22.53
N GLY A 75 6.45 -12.91 -22.77
CA GLY A 75 7.61 -13.82 -22.73
C GLY A 75 8.00 -14.33 -21.34
N ILE A 76 7.32 -13.87 -20.27
CA ILE A 76 7.37 -14.50 -18.95
C ILE A 76 6.06 -15.24 -18.65
N ASP A 77 6.04 -15.99 -17.54
CA ASP A 77 4.83 -16.66 -17.04
C ASP A 77 3.67 -15.66 -16.89
N PRO A 78 2.56 -15.79 -17.65
CA PRO A 78 1.43 -14.88 -17.56
C PRO A 78 0.72 -14.95 -16.19
N GLY A 79 0.88 -16.05 -15.44
CA GLY A 79 0.35 -16.21 -14.09
C GLY A 79 1.17 -15.50 -13.01
N ALA A 80 2.19 -14.73 -13.38
CA ALA A 80 3.02 -13.98 -12.45
C ALA A 80 3.34 -12.55 -12.94
N THR A 81 3.76 -11.69 -12.01
CA THR A 81 4.24 -10.34 -12.30
C THR A 81 5.46 -10.00 -11.41
N PRO A 82 6.43 -9.21 -11.89
CA PRO A 82 7.57 -8.84 -11.06
C PRO A 82 7.17 -7.89 -9.93
N ILE A 83 7.71 -8.15 -8.74
CA ILE A 83 7.80 -7.20 -7.63
C ILE A 83 9.28 -6.87 -7.42
N TRP A 84 9.59 -5.59 -7.31
CA TRP A 84 10.94 -5.11 -7.01
C TRP A 84 10.96 -4.36 -5.69
N LYS A 85 12.10 -4.47 -5.01
CA LYS A 85 12.46 -3.66 -3.85
C LYS A 85 13.65 -2.80 -4.22
N LEU A 86 13.51 -1.49 -4.06
CA LEU A 86 14.59 -0.53 -4.27
C LEU A 86 14.98 0.11 -2.94
N ASN A 87 16.26 0.42 -2.78
CA ASN A 87 16.69 1.40 -1.78
C ASN A 87 16.05 2.75 -2.13
N ALA A 88 15.28 3.35 -1.22
CA ALA A 88 14.53 4.56 -1.53
C ALA A 88 15.40 5.83 -1.63
N ALA A 89 16.62 5.81 -1.08
CA ALA A 89 17.55 6.93 -1.20
C ALA A 89 18.31 6.89 -2.54
N SER A 90 18.84 5.71 -2.91
CA SER A 90 19.68 5.54 -4.10
C SER A 90 18.93 5.07 -5.33
N GLY A 91 17.78 4.42 -5.20
CA GLY A 91 17.08 3.73 -6.29
C GLY A 91 17.68 2.38 -6.68
N GLU A 92 18.72 1.92 -5.98
CA GLU A 92 19.38 0.65 -6.26
C GLU A 92 18.45 -0.54 -6.03
N LEU A 93 18.47 -1.51 -6.95
CA LEU A 93 17.71 -2.75 -6.84
C LEU A 93 18.26 -3.64 -5.72
N ALA A 94 17.45 -3.86 -4.70
CA ALA A 94 17.80 -4.67 -3.53
C ALA A 94 17.09 -6.04 -3.51
N GLY A 95 16.09 -6.24 -4.37
CA GLY A 95 15.42 -7.52 -4.50
C GLY A 95 14.41 -7.53 -5.65
N GLN A 96 14.23 -8.71 -6.23
CA GLN A 96 13.28 -8.98 -7.30
C GLN A 96 12.64 -10.33 -7.07
N TRP A 97 11.31 -10.41 -7.22
CA TRP A 97 10.54 -11.63 -7.06
C TRP A 97 9.50 -11.76 -8.18
N ALA A 98 9.20 -12.99 -8.58
CA ALA A 98 8.04 -13.30 -9.41
C ALA A 98 6.84 -13.56 -8.49
N TYR A 99 5.91 -12.60 -8.42
CA TYR A 99 4.69 -12.73 -7.62
C TYR A 99 3.63 -13.53 -8.39
N PRO A 100 3.12 -14.66 -7.84
CA PRO A 100 2.11 -15.47 -8.48
C PRO A 100 0.69 -14.93 -8.20
N PHE A 101 -0.08 -14.77 -9.27
CA PHE A 101 -1.51 -14.52 -9.17
C PHE A 101 -2.26 -15.73 -8.62
N ASP A 102 -3.43 -15.50 -8.04
CA ASP A 102 -4.35 -16.61 -7.75
C ASP A 102 -4.90 -17.20 -9.06
N ALA A 103 -5.39 -18.44 -9.01
CA ALA A 103 -5.96 -19.08 -10.17
C ALA A 103 -7.09 -18.19 -10.75
N PRO A 104 -7.09 -17.86 -12.06
CA PRO A 104 -8.10 -16.97 -12.64
C PRO A 104 -9.54 -17.41 -12.35
N GLU A 105 -9.80 -18.72 -12.34
CA GLU A 105 -11.11 -19.32 -12.09
C GLU A 105 -11.60 -19.09 -10.66
N SER A 106 -10.70 -18.75 -9.74
CA SER A 106 -11.04 -18.42 -8.35
C SER A 106 -11.62 -17.02 -8.18
N PHE A 107 -11.60 -16.17 -9.21
CA PHE A 107 -12.25 -14.86 -9.25
C PHE A 107 -13.69 -15.07 -9.75
N LEU A 108 -14.58 -15.45 -8.83
CA LEU A 108 -15.85 -16.11 -9.15
C LEU A 108 -16.81 -15.20 -9.93
N ARG A 109 -16.84 -13.90 -9.61
CA ARG A 109 -17.69 -12.94 -10.33
C ARG A 109 -17.23 -12.77 -11.77
N ASP A 110 -15.93 -12.76 -12.02
CA ASP A 110 -15.38 -12.67 -13.38
C ASP A 110 -15.59 -13.97 -14.17
N ALA A 111 -15.30 -15.13 -13.55
CA ALA A 111 -15.48 -16.44 -14.16
C ALA A 111 -16.95 -16.74 -14.53
N ALA A 112 -17.91 -16.22 -13.77
CA ALA A 112 -19.34 -16.34 -14.07
C ALA A 112 -19.78 -15.52 -15.30
N ARG A 113 -19.02 -14.48 -15.69
CA ARG A 113 -19.36 -13.58 -16.81
C ARG A 113 -18.71 -13.97 -18.11
N ARG A 114 -17.50 -14.54 -18.05
CA ARG A 114 -16.75 -15.00 -19.22
C ARG A 114 -15.72 -16.04 -18.82
N LYS A 115 -15.16 -16.72 -19.82
CA LYS A 115 -13.92 -17.46 -19.63
C LYS A 115 -12.81 -16.49 -19.20
N VAL A 116 -12.20 -16.79 -18.07
CA VAL A 116 -11.01 -16.10 -17.53
C VAL A 116 -9.76 -16.94 -17.82
N GLY A 117 -8.59 -16.32 -17.81
CA GLY A 117 -7.32 -17.00 -18.06
C GLY A 117 -6.13 -16.32 -17.39
N PRO A 118 -4.92 -16.94 -17.45
CA PRO A 118 -3.77 -16.54 -16.64
C PRO A 118 -3.33 -15.08 -16.79
N GLY A 119 -3.61 -14.44 -17.93
CA GLY A 119 -3.27 -13.04 -18.17
C GLY A 119 -4.34 -12.02 -17.75
N ASP A 120 -5.44 -12.46 -17.13
CA ASP A 120 -6.53 -11.60 -16.66
C ASP A 120 -6.27 -10.97 -15.28
N PRO A 121 -5.73 -11.72 -14.28
CA PRO A 121 -5.40 -11.14 -12.98
C PRO A 121 -4.37 -10.02 -13.06
N LYS A 122 -4.53 -9.06 -12.16
CA LYS A 122 -3.72 -7.85 -12.05
C LYS A 122 -3.42 -7.53 -10.61
N ILE A 123 -2.25 -6.97 -10.33
CA ILE A 123 -1.98 -6.26 -9.08
C ILE A 123 -2.45 -4.82 -9.28
N CYS A 124 -3.19 -4.27 -8.32
CA CYS A 124 -3.57 -2.85 -8.34
C CYS A 124 -2.94 -2.03 -7.21
N GLU A 125 -2.58 -2.64 -6.07
CA GLU A 125 -2.03 -1.87 -4.95
C GLU A 125 -1.18 -2.73 -4.00
N PHE A 126 -0.25 -2.07 -3.30
CA PHE A 126 0.48 -2.60 -2.16
C PHE A 126 0.23 -1.81 -0.88
N ALA A 127 0.25 -2.51 0.26
CA ALA A 127 0.52 -1.87 1.54
C ALA A 127 1.63 -2.60 2.29
N TRP A 128 2.59 -1.85 2.81
CA TRP A 128 3.68 -2.39 3.59
C TRP A 128 3.19 -2.78 5.00
N VAL A 129 3.44 -4.02 5.43
CA VAL A 129 3.06 -4.52 6.78
C VAL A 129 4.24 -5.10 7.56
N GLY A 130 5.44 -5.06 6.99
CA GLY A 130 6.67 -5.54 7.60
C GLY A 130 7.78 -5.67 6.56
N LYS A 131 9.00 -5.91 7.03
CA LYS A 131 10.16 -6.15 6.14
C LYS A 131 9.81 -7.28 5.16
N ASP A 132 9.78 -6.95 3.87
CA ASP A 132 9.46 -7.86 2.76
C ASP A 132 8.10 -8.56 2.92
N ARG A 133 7.19 -7.97 3.70
CA ARG A 133 5.81 -8.42 3.92
C ARG A 133 4.85 -7.37 3.43
N LEU A 134 4.06 -7.74 2.42
CA LEU A 134 3.14 -6.84 1.74
C LEU A 134 1.72 -7.37 1.84
N LEU A 135 0.77 -6.45 1.95
CA LEU A 135 -0.58 -6.68 1.48
C LEU A 135 -0.61 -6.41 -0.02
N VAL A 136 -1.19 -7.32 -0.78
CA VAL A 136 -1.30 -7.23 -2.24
C VAL A 136 -2.77 -7.31 -2.62
N LEU A 137 -3.23 -6.29 -3.34
CA LEU A 137 -4.57 -6.23 -3.88
C LEU A 137 -4.53 -6.77 -5.31
N GLU A 138 -5.17 -7.93 -5.52
CA GLU A 138 -5.36 -8.58 -6.82
C GLU A 138 -6.77 -8.34 -7.35
N ARG A 139 -6.90 -8.11 -8.67
CA ARG A 139 -8.19 -7.91 -9.34
C ARG A 139 -8.24 -8.57 -10.71
N ILE A 140 -9.46 -8.90 -11.13
CA ILE A 140 -9.85 -8.88 -12.55
C ILE A 140 -10.78 -7.67 -12.74
N ALA A 141 -12.01 -7.82 -13.23
CA ALA A 141 -12.92 -6.71 -13.47
C ALA A 141 -14.01 -6.61 -12.40
N HIS A 142 -14.36 -7.73 -11.75
CA HIS A 142 -15.50 -7.80 -10.83
C HIS A 142 -15.17 -8.41 -9.47
N SER A 143 -14.09 -9.16 -9.37
CA SER A 143 -13.57 -9.77 -8.15
C SER A 143 -12.28 -9.06 -7.73
N THR A 144 -12.20 -8.77 -6.43
CA THR A 144 -11.02 -8.23 -5.76
C THR A 144 -10.61 -9.20 -4.66
N LYS A 145 -9.32 -9.45 -4.52
CA LYS A 145 -8.76 -10.28 -3.45
C LYS A 145 -7.62 -9.56 -2.77
N LEU A 146 -7.55 -9.68 -1.45
CA LEU A 146 -6.47 -9.14 -0.65
C LEU A 146 -5.64 -10.27 -0.06
N TYR A 147 -4.35 -10.28 -0.38
CA TYR A 147 -3.39 -11.26 0.13
C TYR A 147 -2.39 -10.63 1.08
N LEU A 148 -2.01 -11.38 2.11
CA LEU A 148 -0.76 -11.16 2.83
C LEU A 148 0.30 -12.09 2.26
N THR A 149 1.44 -11.53 1.85
CA THR A 149 2.59 -12.31 1.39
C THR A 149 3.88 -11.91 2.12
N HIS A 150 4.82 -12.84 2.21
CA HIS A 150 6.21 -12.57 2.53
C HIS A 150 7.04 -12.90 1.29
N LEU A 151 7.70 -11.91 0.69
CA LEU A 151 8.29 -12.04 -0.65
C LEU A 151 9.33 -13.17 -0.74
N SER A 152 10.12 -13.37 0.32
CA SER A 152 11.09 -14.48 0.36
C SER A 152 10.50 -15.88 0.51
N ARG A 153 9.17 -16.02 0.66
CA ARG A 153 8.46 -17.30 0.81
C ARG A 153 7.49 -17.59 -0.33
N LEU A 154 7.52 -16.78 -1.38
CA LEU A 154 6.70 -17.03 -2.56
C LEU A 154 6.96 -18.47 -3.09
N PRO A 155 5.91 -19.19 -3.52
CA PRO A 155 4.57 -18.68 -3.86
C PRO A 155 3.58 -18.58 -2.68
N GLU A 156 4.00 -18.82 -1.44
CA GLU A 156 3.10 -18.78 -0.29
C GLU A 156 2.46 -17.39 -0.11
N LYS A 157 1.12 -17.37 -0.06
CA LYS A 157 0.32 -16.19 0.24
C LYS A 157 -0.94 -16.59 1.02
N ARG A 158 -1.40 -15.71 1.90
CA ARG A 158 -2.60 -15.91 2.71
C ARG A 158 -3.70 -14.97 2.26
N LEU A 159 -4.80 -15.52 1.75
CA LEU A 159 -6.01 -14.75 1.46
C LEU A 159 -6.56 -14.15 2.77
N LEU A 160 -6.76 -12.85 2.78
CA LEU A 160 -7.35 -12.11 3.91
C LEU A 160 -8.81 -11.77 3.66
N MET A 161 -9.16 -11.48 2.41
CA MET A 161 -10.49 -11.07 2.00
C MET A 161 -10.67 -11.34 0.51
N SER A 162 -11.85 -11.80 0.11
CA SER A 162 -12.31 -11.85 -1.27
C SER A 162 -13.61 -11.07 -1.38
N SER A 163 -13.72 -10.14 -2.34
CA SER A 163 -14.99 -9.44 -2.57
C SER A 163 -16.09 -10.40 -3.02
N ASP A 164 -15.73 -11.59 -3.55
CA ASP A 164 -16.72 -12.61 -3.92
C ASP A 164 -17.58 -13.06 -2.72
N ASP A 165 -17.04 -12.97 -1.50
CA ASP A 165 -17.75 -13.32 -0.25
C ASP A 165 -18.58 -12.15 0.33
N HIS A 166 -18.54 -10.98 -0.32
CA HIS A 166 -19.15 -9.73 0.17
C HIS A 166 -19.99 -9.05 -0.94
N ALA A 167 -21.29 -9.37 -1.02
CA ALA A 167 -22.18 -8.88 -2.07
C ALA A 167 -22.34 -7.35 -2.11
N ASP A 168 -22.08 -6.69 -0.98
CA ASP A 168 -22.12 -5.24 -0.79
C ASP A 168 -20.86 -4.52 -1.31
N ILE A 169 -19.76 -5.24 -1.50
CA ILE A 169 -18.52 -4.69 -2.05
C ILE A 169 -18.57 -4.74 -3.59
N GLY A 170 -18.52 -3.57 -4.21
CA GLY A 170 -18.48 -3.40 -5.66
C GLY A 170 -17.13 -3.75 -6.29
N PRO A 171 -17.03 -3.63 -7.62
CA PRO A 171 -15.77 -3.82 -8.35
C PRO A 171 -14.80 -2.63 -8.25
N ASP A 172 -15.13 -1.63 -7.42
CA ASP A 172 -14.57 -0.27 -7.36
C ASP A 172 -13.49 -0.07 -6.29
N MET A 173 -12.95 -1.16 -5.74
CA MET A 173 -11.80 -1.10 -4.84
C MET A 173 -10.52 -0.80 -5.62
N GLU A 174 -10.01 0.43 -5.47
CA GLU A 174 -8.83 0.90 -6.22
C GLU A 174 -7.58 1.12 -5.36
N GLY A 175 -7.69 1.26 -4.04
CA GLY A 175 -6.56 1.64 -3.20
C GLY A 175 -6.64 1.16 -1.76
N MET A 176 -5.49 1.11 -1.10
CA MET A 176 -5.33 0.66 0.28
C MET A 176 -4.09 1.32 0.88
N THR A 177 -4.17 1.69 2.16
CA THR A 177 -3.01 2.13 2.91
C THR A 177 -3.07 1.56 4.33
N LEU A 178 -1.90 1.22 4.88
CA LEU A 178 -1.81 0.84 6.28
C LEU A 178 -1.66 2.10 7.12
N LEU A 179 -2.72 2.47 7.83
CA LEU A 179 -2.62 3.47 8.89
C LEU A 179 -2.09 2.80 10.15
N SER A 180 -1.06 3.40 10.77
CA SER A 180 -0.68 2.99 12.13
C SER A 180 -1.94 3.04 13.00
N PRO A 181 -2.13 2.09 13.95
CA PRO A 181 -3.30 2.12 14.80
C PRO A 181 -3.39 3.51 15.43
N LEU A 182 -4.57 4.13 15.31
CA LEU A 182 -4.93 5.25 16.17
C LEU A 182 -4.56 4.78 17.57
N LYS A 183 -3.60 5.45 18.23
CA LYS A 183 -3.37 5.23 19.66
C LYS A 183 -4.75 5.40 20.27
N SER A 184 -5.36 4.30 20.74
CA SER A 184 -6.63 4.38 21.45
C SER A 184 -6.36 5.38 22.56
N CYS A 185 -7.00 6.55 22.46
CA CYS A 185 -6.83 7.59 23.44
C CYS A 185 -7.49 7.02 24.69
N SER A 186 -6.70 6.39 25.57
CA SER A 186 -7.20 5.96 26.87
C SER A 186 -7.48 7.25 27.63
N CYS A 187 -8.70 7.76 27.51
CA CYS A 187 -9.22 8.75 28.43
C CYS A 187 -9.14 8.10 29.81
N ARG A 188 -8.10 8.45 30.57
CA ARG A 188 -8.07 8.17 32.00
C ARG A 188 -9.17 9.04 32.58
N THR A 189 -10.34 8.46 32.81
CA THR A 189 -11.31 9.01 33.75
C THR A 189 -10.64 9.02 35.12
N THR A 190 -10.01 10.14 35.46
CA THR A 190 -9.74 10.46 36.85
C THR A 190 -11.08 10.75 37.50
N THR A 191 -11.67 9.71 38.10
CA THR A 191 -12.75 9.90 39.07
C THR A 191 -12.17 10.64 40.26
N SER A 192 -12.20 11.98 40.18
CA SER A 192 -12.01 12.86 41.33
C SER A 192 -13.13 12.54 42.32
N ALA A 193 -12.80 11.83 43.39
CA ALA A 193 -13.70 11.65 44.52
C ALA A 193 -13.98 13.03 45.13
N LEU A 194 -15.23 13.47 45.00
CA LEU A 194 -15.79 14.63 45.70
C LEU A 194 -15.52 14.49 47.20
N ARG A 195 -14.65 15.35 47.75
CA ARG A 195 -14.55 15.57 49.19
C ARG A 195 -15.81 16.27 49.66
N ALA A 196 -16.53 15.64 50.58
CA ALA A 196 -17.63 16.26 51.31
C ALA A 196 -17.14 17.48 52.13
N PRO A 197 -17.92 18.57 52.23
CA PRO A 197 -17.54 19.75 53.00
C PRO A 197 -17.56 19.48 54.52
N LYS A 198 -16.50 19.90 55.21
CA LYS A 198 -16.44 19.95 56.68
C LYS A 198 -17.46 20.95 57.20
N GLN A 199 -18.36 20.52 58.07
CA GLN A 199 -19.18 21.41 58.89
C GLN A 199 -18.28 22.14 59.90
N SER A 200 -18.21 23.46 59.82
CA SER A 200 -17.62 24.32 60.86
C SER A 200 -18.73 24.84 61.76
N SER A 201 -18.83 24.30 62.98
CA SER A 201 -19.64 24.84 64.06
C SER A 201 -18.95 26.06 64.67
N GLY A 202 -19.31 27.24 64.19
CA GLY A 202 -19.03 28.51 64.84
C GLY A 202 -20.31 29.05 65.48
N ALA A 203 -20.45 28.92 66.80
CA ALA A 203 -21.47 29.62 67.57
C ALA A 203 -20.79 30.56 68.57
N SER A 204 -20.77 31.83 68.19
CA SER A 204 -20.32 32.96 68.99
C SER A 204 -21.31 33.25 70.12
N ARG A 205 -20.79 33.47 71.33
CA ARG A 205 -21.48 34.13 72.46
C ARG A 205 -21.45 35.64 72.24
N LEU A 206 -22.61 36.31 72.28
CA LEU A 206 -22.78 37.53 73.09
C LEU A 206 -24.26 37.96 73.27
N MET A 207 -24.68 37.99 74.54
CA MET A 207 -25.56 38.95 75.23
C MET A 207 -27.02 39.19 74.81
N SER A 208 -27.92 38.89 75.77
CA SER A 208 -28.84 39.90 76.31
C SER A 208 -29.07 39.63 77.80
N ARG A 209 -29.10 40.70 78.60
CA ARG A 209 -29.37 40.74 80.05
C ARG A 209 -30.85 41.05 80.28
N CYS A 210 -31.51 40.31 81.17
CA CYS A 210 -32.31 40.74 82.32
C CYS A 210 -32.69 39.49 83.10
#